data_AF-A0A353NRP4-F1
#
_entry.id   AF-A0A353NRP4-F1
#
_cell.length_a   1.000
_cell.length_b   1.000
_cell.length_c   1.000
_cell.angle_alpha   90.00
_cell.angle_beta   90.00
_cell.angle_gamma   90.00
#
_symmetry.space_group_name_H-M   'P 1'
#
loop_
_entity.id
_entity.type
_entity.pdbx_description
1 polymer ?
#
loop_
_entity_poly.entity_id
_entity_poly.type
_entity_poly.pdbx_seq_one_letter_code
_entity_poly.pdbx_strand_id
1 'polypeptide(L)'
;RVVTLDMSATVAGTKYRGEFEERLKKVIEEIRSSGNVLLFIDEVHTLVGAGAAEGAIDAANILKPALARGELQCVGATTIDEYRKNIEKDAALERRFQP
;
A
#
# COMPACT_ATOMS: atom_id res chain seq x y z
N ARG A 1 14.27 -4.31 -10.54
CA ARG A 1 13.18 -5.27 -10.91
C ARG A 1 11.85 -4.64 -10.55
N VAL A 2 10.80 -4.77 -11.37
CA VAL A 2 9.45 -4.26 -11.02
C VAL A 2 8.56 -5.43 -10.61
N VAL A 3 7.82 -5.28 -9.53
CA VAL A 3 6.84 -6.27 -9.03
C VAL A 3 5.53 -5.57 -8.76
N THR A 4 4.42 -6.13 -9.20
CA THR A 4 3.08 -5.57 -8.95
C THR A 4 2.48 -6.19 -7.69
N LEU A 5 1.89 -5.36 -6.83
CA LEU A 5 1.08 -5.81 -5.71
C LEU A 5 -0.33 -6.14 -6.19
N ASP A 6 -0.69 -7.42 -6.22
CA ASP A 6 -2.07 -7.85 -6.47
C ASP A 6 -2.86 -7.84 -5.15
N MET A 7 -3.70 -6.83 -5.00
CA MET A 7 -4.55 -6.67 -3.82
C MET A 7 -5.61 -7.77 -3.71
N SER A 8 -6.15 -8.24 -4.83
CA SER A 8 -7.14 -9.31 -4.84
C SER A 8 -6.54 -10.63 -4.35
N ALA A 9 -5.34 -10.97 -4.82
CA ALA A 9 -4.61 -12.14 -4.36
C ALA A 9 -4.20 -12.03 -2.88
N THR A 10 -3.87 -10.82 -2.42
CA THR A 10 -3.50 -10.59 -1.02
C THR A 10 -4.69 -10.80 -0.08
N VAL A 11 -5.89 -10.35 -0.45
CA VAL A 11 -7.14 -10.53 0.31
C VAL A 11 -7.71 -11.95 0.18
N ALA A 12 -7.52 -12.61 -0.96
CA ALA A 12 -8.09 -13.93 -1.23
C ALA A 12 -7.67 -14.97 -0.16
N GLY A 13 -8.66 -15.64 0.40
CA GLY A 13 -8.45 -16.67 1.42
C GLY A 13 -8.11 -16.14 2.82
N THR A 14 -8.16 -14.82 3.04
CA THR A 14 -8.15 -14.23 4.39
C THR A 14 -9.57 -14.16 4.92
N LYS A 15 -9.80 -14.69 6.11
CA LYS A 15 -11.10 -14.62 6.81
C LYS A 15 -11.17 -13.44 7.76
N TYR A 16 -10.01 -12.99 8.22
CA TYR A 16 -9.88 -11.91 9.20
C TYR A 16 -8.88 -10.87 8.72
N ARG A 17 -9.12 -9.61 9.10
CA ARG A 17 -8.22 -8.47 8.82
C ARG A 17 -6.77 -8.76 9.25
N GLY A 18 -6.56 -9.38 10.40
CA GLY A 18 -5.22 -9.70 10.90
C GLY A 18 -4.41 -10.61 9.98
N GLU A 19 -5.06 -11.56 9.30
CA GLU A 19 -4.38 -12.48 8.36
C GLU A 19 -3.91 -11.73 7.11
N PHE A 20 -4.71 -10.80 6.60
CA PHE A 20 -4.30 -9.90 5.53
C PHE A 20 -3.12 -9.03 5.94
N GLU A 21 -3.18 -8.41 7.12
CA GLU A 21 -2.10 -7.55 7.60
C GLU A 21 -0.78 -8.33 7.75
N GLU A 22 -0.84 -9.57 8.24
CA GLU A 22 0.33 -10.45 8.34
C GLU A 22 0.88 -10.81 6.95
N ARG A 23 0.01 -11.13 5.99
CA ARG A 23 0.42 -11.43 4.61
C ARG A 23 1.09 -10.21 3.96
N LEU A 24 0.51 -9.02 4.11
CA LEU A 24 1.08 -7.80 3.56
C LEU A 24 2.45 -7.47 4.20
N LYS A 25 2.60 -7.68 5.52
CA LYS A 25 3.91 -7.56 6.20
C LYS A 25 4.95 -8.52 5.62
N LYS A 26 4.58 -9.77 5.33
CA LYS A 26 5.47 -10.75 4.70
C LYS A 26 5.93 -10.31 3.31
N VAL A 27 5.01 -9.79 2.49
CA VAL A 27 5.34 -9.24 1.16
C VAL A 27 6.34 -8.10 1.26
N ILE A 28 6.12 -7.15 2.19
CA ILE A 28 7.03 -6.01 2.39
C ILE A 28 8.42 -6.49 2.83
N GLU A 29 8.49 -7.46 3.73
CA GLU A 29 9.77 -8.02 4.19
C GLU A 29 10.53 -8.75 3.07
N GLU A 30 9.82 -9.46 2.20
CA GLU A 30 10.41 -10.13 1.02
C GLU A 30 10.95 -9.11 0.02
N ILE A 31 10.23 -8.02 -0.22
CA ILE A 31 10.68 -6.90 -1.06
C ILE A 31 11.95 -6.27 -0.46
N ARG A 32 11.95 -6.02 0.84
CA ARG A 32 13.09 -5.41 1.55
C ARG A 32 14.34 -6.29 1.49
N SER A 33 14.19 -7.58 1.75
CA SER A 33 15.29 -8.57 1.73
C SER A 33 15.83 -8.85 0.32
N SER A 34 14.98 -8.76 -0.71
CA SER A 34 15.40 -8.95 -2.10
C SER A 34 16.32 -7.83 -2.62
N GLY A 35 16.14 -6.60 -2.13
CA GLY A 35 16.85 -5.41 -2.61
C GLY A 35 16.53 -5.02 -4.07
N ASN A 36 16.62 -3.73 -4.39
CA ASN A 36 16.46 -3.21 -5.76
C ASN A 36 15.14 -3.63 -6.47
N VAL A 37 14.06 -3.70 -5.70
CA VAL A 37 12.70 -3.96 -6.18
C VAL A 37 11.90 -2.68 -6.16
N LEU A 38 11.25 -2.36 -7.28
CA LEU A 38 10.24 -1.32 -7.39
C LEU A 38 8.86 -1.97 -7.29
N LEU A 39 8.11 -1.62 -6.26
CA LEU A 39 6.74 -2.09 -6.08
C LEU A 39 5.78 -1.22 -6.91
N PHE A 40 5.04 -1.82 -7.83
CA PHE A 40 3.95 -1.15 -8.51
C PHE A 40 2.63 -1.46 -7.81
N ILE A 41 1.82 -0.43 -7.54
CA ILE A 41 0.54 -0.54 -6.87
C ILE A 41 -0.49 0.15 -7.75
N ASP A 42 -1.36 -0.63 -8.38
CA ASP A 42 -2.53 -0.06 -9.04
C ASP A 42 -3.58 0.35 -8.01
N GLU A 43 -4.35 1.38 -8.32
CA GLU A 43 -5.36 1.97 -7.43
C GLU A 43 -4.82 2.20 -6.00
N VAL A 44 -3.67 2.87 -5.85
CA VAL A 44 -2.95 3.02 -4.58
C VAL A 44 -3.78 3.67 -3.46
N HIS A 45 -4.83 4.44 -3.81
CA HIS A 45 -5.78 5.02 -2.87
C HIS A 45 -6.57 3.96 -2.08
N THR A 46 -6.74 2.74 -2.61
CA THR A 46 -7.42 1.62 -1.94
C THR A 46 -6.68 1.17 -0.67
N LEU A 47 -5.37 1.41 -0.59
CA LEU A 47 -4.55 1.10 0.59
C LEU A 47 -4.77 2.07 1.74
N VAL A 48 -5.28 3.27 1.45
CA VAL A 48 -5.44 4.36 2.41
C VAL A 48 -6.77 4.24 3.18
N GLY A 49 -7.60 3.25 2.84
CA GLY A 49 -8.88 3.04 3.51
C GLY A 49 -9.80 4.23 3.26
N ALA A 50 -10.24 4.41 2.02
CA ALA A 50 -11.36 5.27 1.70
C ALA A 50 -12.60 4.73 2.44
N GLY A 51 -12.92 5.30 3.60
CA GLY A 51 -13.98 4.80 4.47
C GLY A 51 -15.30 4.65 3.72
N ALA A 52 -15.85 3.42 3.69
CA ALA A 52 -17.29 3.12 3.56
C ALA A 52 -17.58 1.61 3.45
N ALA A 53 -16.64 0.76 3.01
CA ALA A 53 -16.91 -0.67 2.89
C ALA A 53 -16.35 -1.43 4.10
N GLU A 54 -17.19 -2.25 4.73
CA GLU A 54 -16.77 -3.28 5.71
C GLU A 54 -15.66 -4.14 5.07
N GLY A 55 -14.40 -3.84 5.37
CA GLY A 55 -13.25 -4.48 4.73
C GLY A 55 -12.26 -3.54 4.05
N ALA A 56 -12.42 -2.22 4.14
CA ALA A 56 -11.36 -1.27 3.80
C ALA A 56 -10.20 -1.44 4.78
N ILE A 57 -9.20 -2.22 4.40
CA ILE A 57 -8.02 -2.47 5.24
C ILE A 57 -7.09 -1.29 5.09
N ASP A 58 -6.81 -0.60 6.21
CA ASP A 58 -5.81 0.46 6.30
C ASP A 58 -4.39 -0.14 6.22
N ALA A 59 -4.05 -0.56 5.01
CA ALA A 59 -2.73 -1.04 4.64
C ALA A 59 -1.69 0.10 4.67
N ALA A 60 -2.13 1.35 4.56
CA ALA A 60 -1.27 2.53 4.60
C ALA A 60 -0.45 2.60 5.90
N ASN A 61 -1.03 2.25 7.05
CA ASN A 61 -0.27 2.22 8.31
C ASN A 61 0.87 1.18 8.32
N ILE A 62 0.75 0.10 7.56
CA ILE A 62 1.81 -0.90 7.42
C ILE A 62 2.92 -0.39 6.49
N LEU A 63 2.56 0.37 5.45
CA LEU A 63 3.49 0.88 4.44
C LEU A 63 4.23 2.16 4.88
N LYS A 64 3.56 3.04 5.64
CA LYS A 64 4.11 4.34 6.10
C LYS A 64 5.51 4.25 6.71
N PRO A 65 5.86 3.25 7.56
CA PRO A 65 7.21 3.12 8.10
C PRO A 65 8.26 2.72 7.06
N ALA A 66 7.93 1.76 6.19
CA ALA A 66 8.85 1.27 5.16
C ALA A 66 9.15 2.35 4.11
N LEU A 67 8.12 3.11 3.70
CA LEU A 67 8.24 4.26 2.81
C LEU A 67 9.08 5.38 3.45
N ALA A 68 8.89 5.65 4.75
CA ALA A 68 9.64 6.71 5.45
C ALA A 68 11.13 6.42 5.59
N ARG A 69 11.50 5.15 5.74
CA ARG A 69 12.89 4.72 5.87
C ARG A 69 13.59 4.53 4.52
N GLY A 70 12.86 4.67 3.40
CA GLY A 70 13.39 4.36 2.07
C GLY A 70 13.66 2.86 1.84
N GLU A 71 13.12 1.99 2.71
CA GLU A 71 13.24 0.52 2.59
C GLU A 71 12.33 -0.04 1.50
N LEU A 72 11.29 0.71 1.14
CA LEU A 72 10.33 0.37 0.10
C LEU A 72 10.30 1.49 -0.94
N GLN A 73 10.63 1.18 -2.18
CA GLN A 73 10.41 2.06 -3.33
C GLN A 73 9.15 1.59 -4.04
N CYS A 74 8.18 2.48 -4.27
CA CYS A 74 6.97 2.15 -5.00
C CYS A 74 6.55 3.22 -6.02
N VAL A 75 5.76 2.80 -6.99
CA VAL A 75 5.01 3.65 -7.91
C VAL A 75 3.54 3.29 -7.75
N GLY A 76 2.73 4.27 -7.38
CA GLY A 76 1.28 4.13 -7.26
C GLY A 76 0.57 4.70 -8.48
N ALA A 77 -0.42 4.00 -9.01
CA ALA A 77 -1.37 4.53 -9.99
C ALA A 77 -2.70 4.86 -9.32
N THR A 78 -3.27 6.01 -9.64
CA THR A 78 -4.59 6.43 -9.13
C THR A 78 -5.14 7.55 -10.03
N THR A 79 -6.44 7.83 -9.94
CA THR A 79 -7.00 9.05 -10.50
C THR A 79 -6.66 10.27 -9.64
N ILE A 80 -6.67 11.46 -10.24
CA ILE A 80 -6.44 12.73 -9.53
C ILE A 80 -7.46 12.93 -8.41
N ASP A 81 -8.72 12.59 -8.65
CA ASP A 81 -9.78 12.74 -7.65
C ASP A 81 -9.54 11.86 -6.43
N GLU A 82 -9.11 10.60 -6.63
CA GLU A 82 -8.81 9.70 -5.53
C GLU A 82 -7.51 10.06 -4.81
N TYR A 83 -6.52 10.63 -5.52
CA TYR A 83 -5.34 11.21 -4.88
C TYR A 83 -5.75 12.34 -3.91
N ARG A 84 -6.54 13.31 -4.38
CA ARG A 84 -6.99 14.46 -3.56
C ARG A 84 -7.88 14.03 -2.39
N LYS A 85 -8.72 13.01 -2.58
CA LYS A 85 -9.63 12.53 -1.54
C LYS A 85 -8.92 11.76 -0.43
N ASN A 86 -7.93 10.93 -0.78
CA ASN A 86 -7.37 9.93 0.15
C ASN A 86 -5.90 10.17 0.50
N ILE A 87 -5.05 10.52 -0.48
CA ILE A 87 -3.61 10.63 -0.28
C ILE A 87 -3.21 12.03 0.19
N GLU A 88 -3.69 13.06 -0.50
CA GLU A 88 -3.37 14.47 -0.19
C GLU A 88 -3.86 14.88 1.20
N LYS A 89 -4.97 14.30 1.68
CA LYS A 89 -5.50 14.59 3.02
C LYS A 89 -4.72 13.92 4.16
N ASP A 90 -3.94 12.89 3.86
CA ASP A 90 -3.08 12.23 4.85
C ASP A 90 -1.67 12.84 4.76
N ALA A 91 -1.36 13.77 5.66
CA ALA A 91 -0.07 14.45 5.71
C ALA A 91 1.15 13.49 5.80
N ALA A 92 0.95 12.25 6.30
CA ALA A 92 2.00 11.25 6.27
C ALA A 92 2.19 10.69 4.85
N LEU A 93 1.13 10.43 4.10
CA LEU A 93 1.27 9.94 2.72
C LEU A 93 1.66 11.04 1.75
N GLU A 94 1.09 12.24 1.88
CA GLU A 94 1.38 13.39 1.05
C GLU A 94 2.89 13.69 0.96
N ARG A 95 3.60 13.69 2.10
CA ARG A 95 5.06 13.92 2.12
C ARG A 95 5.91 12.77 1.56
N ARG A 96 5.30 11.62 1.26
CA ARG A 96 5.97 10.40 0.77
C ARG A 96 5.71 10.13 -0.70
N PHE A 97 4.60 10.62 -1.24
CA PHE A 97 4.29 10.56 -2.67
C PHE A 97 4.63 11.90 -3.35
N GLN A 98 5.12 11.82 -4.59
CA GLN A 98 5.28 12.98 -5.45
C GLN A 98 4.29 12.80 -6.62
N PRO A 99 3.27 13.68 -6.76
CA PRO A 99 2.31 13.62 -7.86
C PRO A 99 2.89 14.08 -9.20
#